data_AF-A0A2S1XQH2-F1
#
_entry.id   AF-A0A2S1XQH2-F1
#
_cell.length_a   1.000
_cell.length_b   1.000
_cell.length_c   1.000
_cell.angle_alpha   90.00
_cell.angle_beta   90.00
_cell.angle_gamma   90.00
#
_symmetry.space_group_name_H-M   'P 1'
#
loop_
_entity.id
_entity.type
_entity.pdbx_description
1 polymer ?
#
loop_
_entity_poly.entity_id
_entity_poly.type
_entity_poly.pdbx_seq_one_letter_code
_entity_poly.pdbx_strand_id
1 'polypeptide(L)'
;MILVLKQSHHGSTEFTPAMAESTGVLPGLSPVAGKPVHAAFDGGRLTSDAGILLLAEIDRRLGICERLADCIEDTRAPERIQHTLAEMIRFRALLIAAGYPDANDCDALRSDSAFKMAVSRLPESGADLCSQPTISRLENLPGRLALKRMMAAMVELFCDSFATVPRRLVLDIDDTEDRVHGAQQLSLFHAHYDGRCFLPMHIYEATTGKPVAVILRPGKSKRSVIAPDQALTAGLQFQGRRSARRLAG
;
A
#
# COMPACT_ATOMS: atom_id res chain seq x y z
N MET A 1 16.47 -0.47 -15.02
CA MET A 1 15.93 0.71 -15.74
C MET A 1 16.42 1.96 -15.00
N ILE A 2 16.81 3.04 -15.68
CA ILE A 2 17.21 4.29 -15.01
C ILE A 2 16.03 5.24 -15.10
N LEU A 3 15.70 5.91 -14.00
CA LEU A 3 14.68 6.96 -13.98
C LEU A 3 15.39 8.30 -13.80
N VAL A 4 15.28 9.16 -14.82
CA VAL A 4 15.88 10.48 -14.84
C VAL A 4 14.78 11.54 -14.76
N LEU A 5 14.96 12.53 -13.89
CA LEU A 5 14.09 13.70 -13.83
C LEU A 5 14.79 14.86 -14.56
N LYS A 6 14.36 15.16 -15.80
CA LYS A 6 14.91 16.31 -16.54
C LYS A 6 14.20 17.60 -16.12
N GLN A 7 14.97 18.68 -15.95
CA GLN A 7 14.41 20.03 -15.86
C GLN A 7 14.08 20.56 -17.26
N SER A 8 12.94 21.22 -17.40
CA SER A 8 12.61 21.99 -18.60
C SER A 8 13.37 23.32 -18.59
N HIS A 9 14.47 23.40 -19.33
CA HIS A 9 15.13 24.67 -19.64
C HIS A 9 15.31 24.84 -21.15
N HIS A 10 14.82 25.98 -21.65
CA HIS A 10 15.19 26.57 -22.94
C HIS A 10 16.65 27.03 -22.86
N GLY A 11 17.54 26.49 -23.68
CA GLY A 11 18.92 26.96 -23.79
C GLY A 11 19.87 25.90 -24.32
N SER A 12 20.39 26.13 -25.52
CA SER A 12 21.27 25.26 -26.29
C SER A 12 22.71 25.26 -25.77
N THR A 13 23.29 24.07 -25.59
CA THR A 13 24.74 23.85 -25.77
C THR A 13 25.00 22.39 -26.08
N GLU A 14 25.76 22.15 -27.16
CA GLU A 14 26.07 20.86 -27.75
C GLU A 14 26.94 19.99 -26.83
N PHE A 15 26.45 18.79 -26.53
CA PHE A 15 27.27 17.61 -26.25
C PHE A 15 26.67 16.46 -27.07
N THR A 16 27.44 15.93 -28.00
CA THR A 16 27.05 14.81 -28.87
C THR A 16 26.91 13.53 -28.03
N PRO A 17 25.72 12.90 -27.92
CA PRO A 17 25.58 11.65 -27.20
C PRO A 17 25.86 10.47 -28.13
N ALA A 18 26.63 9.51 -27.63
CA ALA A 18 26.71 8.17 -28.20
C ALA A 18 25.38 7.44 -27.93
N MET A 19 24.76 6.95 -29.01
CA MET A 19 23.57 6.09 -29.06
C MET A 19 22.27 6.65 -28.47
N ALA A 20 21.36 7.03 -29.36
CA ALA A 20 19.98 7.36 -29.06
C ALA A 20 19.18 6.10 -28.66
N GLU A 21 19.41 5.59 -27.45
CA GLU A 21 18.52 4.60 -26.85
C GLU A 21 17.42 5.30 -26.05
N SER A 22 16.19 4.81 -26.20
CA SER A 22 14.94 5.55 -26.00
C SER A 22 14.81 6.21 -24.62
N THR A 23 14.91 7.54 -24.57
CA THR A 23 14.38 8.32 -23.46
C THR A 23 12.86 8.41 -23.61
N GLY A 24 12.14 7.47 -23.01
CA GLY A 24 10.67 7.49 -22.98
C GLY A 24 10.17 8.31 -21.79
N VAL A 25 9.33 9.31 -22.02
CA VAL A 25 8.42 9.78 -20.95
C VAL A 25 7.55 8.58 -20.58
N LEU A 26 7.32 8.34 -19.30
CA LEU A 26 6.37 7.32 -18.84
C LEU A 26 4.97 7.97 -18.74
N PRO A 27 4.13 7.93 -19.79
CA PRO A 27 2.83 8.58 -19.77
C PRO A 27 1.96 7.99 -18.67
N GLY A 28 1.31 8.86 -17.90
CA GLY A 28 0.41 8.47 -16.81
C GLY A 28 1.05 8.43 -15.42
N LEU A 29 2.38 8.60 -15.30
CA LEU A 29 3.01 8.86 -14.01
C LEU A 29 2.91 10.33 -13.64
N SER A 30 2.56 10.59 -12.38
CA SER A 30 2.61 11.93 -11.79
C SER A 30 4.05 12.47 -11.76
N PRO A 31 4.28 13.78 -12.02
CA PRO A 31 5.58 14.40 -11.82
C PRO A 31 6.09 14.25 -10.39
N VAL A 32 7.40 14.09 -10.21
CA VAL A 32 8.05 14.04 -8.89
C VAL A 32 8.69 15.39 -8.61
N ALA A 33 8.23 16.05 -7.54
CA ALA A 33 8.63 17.43 -7.21
C ALA A 33 8.54 18.38 -8.42
N GLY A 34 7.46 18.26 -9.21
CA GLY A 34 7.22 19.07 -10.41
C GLY A 34 8.02 18.68 -11.65
N LYS A 35 8.86 17.64 -11.57
CA LYS A 35 9.67 17.18 -12.71
C LYS A 35 9.06 15.95 -13.38
N PRO A 36 8.98 15.91 -14.72
CA PRO A 36 8.50 14.74 -15.43
C PRO A 36 9.44 13.55 -15.24
N VAL A 37 8.86 12.36 -15.29
CA VAL A 37 9.55 11.09 -15.11
C VAL A 37 9.95 10.51 -16.47
N HIS A 38 11.25 10.32 -16.68
CA HIS A 38 11.80 9.69 -17.89
C HIS A 38 12.49 8.37 -17.56
N ALA A 39 12.34 7.38 -18.43
CA ALA A 39 13.19 6.19 -18.41
C ALA A 39 14.40 6.40 -19.33
N ALA A 40 15.59 6.04 -18.86
CA ALA A 40 16.85 6.03 -19.62
C ALA A 40 17.64 4.74 -19.33
N PHE A 41 18.66 4.48 -20.14
CA PHE A 41 19.53 3.29 -20.06
C PHE A 41 21.02 3.65 -20.20
N ASP A 42 21.41 4.83 -19.70
CA ASP A 42 22.73 5.48 -19.88
C ASP A 42 23.73 5.31 -18.71
N GLY A 43 23.49 4.39 -17.78
CA GLY A 43 24.46 3.99 -16.74
C GLY A 43 24.51 4.81 -15.44
N GLY A 44 23.54 5.69 -15.15
CA GLY A 44 23.39 6.41 -13.87
C GLY A 44 22.88 5.56 -12.68
N ARG A 45 22.09 6.14 -11.76
CA ARG A 45 21.45 5.38 -10.65
C ARG A 45 20.40 4.42 -11.20
N LEU A 46 20.78 3.16 -11.34
CA LEU A 46 19.93 2.07 -11.79
C LEU A 46 18.98 1.59 -10.68
N THR A 47 17.78 1.18 -11.07
CA THR A 47 16.84 0.47 -10.21
C THR A 47 16.22 -0.72 -10.97
N SER A 48 16.00 -1.82 -10.25
CA SER A 48 15.28 -3.00 -10.75
C SER A 48 13.78 -2.93 -10.43
N ASP A 49 13.37 -2.00 -9.57
CA ASP A 49 12.03 -1.94 -8.98
C ASP A 49 11.14 -0.86 -9.60
N ALA A 50 11.49 -0.35 -10.78
CA ALA A 50 10.76 0.75 -11.40
C ALA A 50 9.24 0.53 -11.55
N GLY A 51 8.79 -0.74 -11.60
CA GLY A 51 7.37 -1.10 -11.62
C GLY A 51 6.57 -0.61 -10.40
N ILE A 52 7.23 -0.38 -9.25
CA ILE A 52 6.59 0.15 -8.05
C ILE A 52 6.05 1.58 -8.24
N LEU A 53 6.54 2.33 -9.22
CA LEU A 53 6.00 3.65 -9.55
C LEU A 53 4.55 3.59 -10.07
N LEU A 54 4.19 2.50 -10.76
CA LEU A 54 2.81 2.25 -11.18
C LEU A 54 1.92 1.97 -9.96
N LEU A 55 2.40 1.14 -9.02
CA LEU A 55 1.68 0.85 -7.78
C LEU A 55 1.51 2.11 -6.91
N ALA A 56 2.53 2.97 -6.85
CA ALA A 56 2.45 4.25 -6.17
C ALA A 56 1.42 5.19 -6.82
N GLU A 57 1.26 5.14 -8.14
CA GLU A 57 0.24 5.90 -8.85
C GLU A 57 -1.18 5.38 -8.55
N ILE A 58 -1.35 4.06 -8.45
CA ILE A 58 -2.61 3.45 -8.00
C ILE A 58 -2.93 3.89 -6.58
N ASP A 59 -1.96 3.82 -5.65
CA ASP A 59 -2.14 4.30 -4.28
C ASP A 59 -2.50 5.79 -4.24
N ARG A 60 -1.83 6.65 -5.02
CA ARG A 60 -2.17 8.08 -5.09
C ARG A 60 -3.62 8.33 -5.52
N ARG A 61 -4.15 7.52 -6.44
CA ARG A 61 -5.54 7.64 -6.91
C ARG A 61 -6.57 7.10 -5.92
N LEU A 62 -6.22 6.05 -5.18
CA LEU A 62 -7.13 5.39 -4.24
C LEU A 62 -7.01 5.94 -2.80
N GLY A 63 -5.88 6.57 -2.47
CA GLY A 63 -5.55 7.07 -1.14
C GLY A 63 -5.38 5.98 -0.09
N ILE A 64 -4.92 4.78 -0.46
CA ILE A 64 -4.88 3.63 0.47
C ILE A 64 -3.97 3.95 1.66
N CYS A 65 -2.74 4.39 1.40
CA CYS A 65 -1.77 4.61 2.47
C CYS A 65 -2.16 5.75 3.42
N GLU A 66 -2.79 6.81 2.91
CA GLU A 66 -3.33 7.92 3.72
C GLU A 66 -4.49 7.44 4.59
N ARG A 67 -5.46 6.72 4.00
CA ARG A 67 -6.60 6.14 4.74
C ARG A 67 -6.14 5.23 5.89
N LEU A 68 -5.09 4.45 5.67
CA LEU A 68 -4.50 3.59 6.69
C LEU A 68 -3.74 4.41 7.75
N ALA A 69 -2.99 5.44 7.35
CA ALA A 69 -2.28 6.33 8.26
C ALA A 69 -3.23 7.07 9.21
N ASP A 70 -4.35 7.60 8.69
CA ASP A 70 -5.37 8.32 9.45
C ASP A 70 -6.04 7.47 10.55
N CYS A 71 -5.92 6.15 10.47
CA CYS A 71 -6.44 5.24 11.48
C CYS A 71 -5.52 5.10 12.70
N ILE A 72 -4.28 5.55 12.60
CA ILE A 72 -3.22 5.38 13.60
C ILE A 72 -2.98 6.72 14.28
N GLU A 73 -2.97 6.71 15.63
CA GLU A 73 -2.58 7.88 16.39
C GLU A 73 -1.06 8.03 16.38
N ASP A 74 -0.56 9.12 15.79
CA ASP A 74 0.86 9.43 15.77
C ASP A 74 1.26 10.20 17.03
N THR A 75 1.81 9.48 18.01
CA THR A 75 2.25 10.06 19.29
C THR A 75 3.65 10.65 19.25
N ARG A 76 4.31 10.64 18.08
CA ARG A 76 5.63 11.24 17.89
C ARG A 76 5.53 12.76 17.94
N ALA A 77 6.59 13.40 18.43
CA ALA A 77 6.67 14.85 18.44
C ALA A 77 6.70 15.38 16.98
N PRO A 78 5.72 16.21 16.54
CA PRO A 78 5.56 16.57 15.13
C PRO A 78 6.80 17.19 14.48
N GLU A 79 7.55 18.00 15.23
CA GLU A 79 8.77 18.66 14.79
C GLU A 79 9.95 17.70 14.54
N ARG A 80 9.83 16.44 14.99
CA ARG A 80 10.83 15.39 14.81
C ARG A 80 10.45 14.36 13.75
N ILE A 81 9.29 14.54 13.09
CA ILE A 81 8.81 13.62 12.05
C ILE A 81 9.54 13.91 10.74
N GLN A 82 10.42 12.99 10.34
CA GLN A 82 11.09 12.99 9.02
C GLN A 82 10.36 12.14 7.98
N HIS A 83 9.53 11.20 8.44
CA HIS A 83 8.73 10.30 7.62
C HIS A 83 7.34 10.21 8.22
N THR A 84 6.35 10.67 7.45
CA THR A 84 4.94 10.56 7.81
C THR A 84 4.52 9.09 7.88
N LEU A 85 3.45 8.78 8.62
CA LEU A 85 2.91 7.42 8.66
C LEU A 85 2.52 6.94 7.26
N ALA A 86 1.89 7.79 6.44
CA ALA A 86 1.51 7.44 5.08
C ALA A 86 2.71 7.13 4.16
N GLU A 87 3.79 7.92 4.22
CA GLU A 87 5.02 7.62 3.48
C GLU A 87 5.63 6.28 3.90
N MET A 88 5.68 6.00 5.22
CA MET A 88 6.24 4.74 5.72
C MET A 88 5.37 3.54 5.35
N ILE A 89 4.04 3.68 5.42
CA ILE A 89 3.08 2.65 4.98
C ILE A 89 3.23 2.38 3.49
N ARG A 90 3.33 3.45 2.66
CA ARG A 90 3.55 3.30 1.21
C ARG A 90 4.87 2.58 0.94
N PHE A 91 5.97 3.02 1.56
CA PHE A 91 7.26 2.38 1.38
C PHE A 91 7.19 0.89 1.73
N ARG A 92 6.56 0.56 2.86
CA ARG A 92 6.38 -0.82 3.30
C ARG A 92 5.53 -1.66 2.35
N ALA A 93 4.40 -1.13 1.89
CA ALA A 93 3.53 -1.83 0.95
C ALA A 93 4.23 -2.11 -0.39
N LEU A 94 5.03 -1.15 -0.87
CA LEU A 94 5.79 -1.29 -2.12
C LEU A 94 6.95 -2.30 -1.97
N LEU A 95 7.62 -2.35 -0.81
CA LEU A 95 8.61 -3.39 -0.52
C LEU A 95 8.00 -4.79 -0.60
N ILE A 96 6.84 -5.00 0.03
CA ILE A 96 6.12 -6.28 -0.04
C ILE A 96 5.79 -6.62 -1.48
N ALA A 97 5.24 -5.67 -2.24
CA ALA A 97 4.85 -5.88 -3.63
C ALA A 97 6.06 -6.16 -4.55
N ALA A 98 7.24 -5.62 -4.23
CA ALA A 98 8.48 -5.85 -4.95
C ALA A 98 9.21 -7.15 -4.54
N GLY A 99 8.69 -7.89 -3.56
CA GLY A 99 9.28 -9.17 -3.12
C GLY A 99 10.23 -9.05 -1.93
N TYR A 100 10.17 -7.96 -1.17
CA TYR A 100 10.97 -7.70 0.04
C TYR A 100 10.09 -7.70 1.32
N PRO A 101 9.42 -8.83 1.66
CA PRO A 101 8.41 -8.85 2.71
C PRO A 101 8.97 -8.86 4.14
N ASP A 102 10.23 -9.19 4.38
CA ASP A 102 10.82 -9.27 5.73
C ASP A 102 11.41 -7.94 6.25
N ALA A 103 11.39 -6.91 5.40
CA ALA A 103 11.90 -5.56 5.65
C ALA A 103 13.42 -5.45 5.92
N ASN A 104 14.23 -6.50 5.78
CA ASN A 104 15.68 -6.40 6.00
C ASN A 104 16.36 -5.52 4.94
N ASP A 105 15.82 -5.49 3.72
CA ASP A 105 16.32 -4.71 2.59
C ASP A 105 16.01 -3.20 2.71
N CYS A 106 15.25 -2.77 3.73
CA CYS A 106 14.92 -1.34 3.90
C CYS A 106 16.18 -0.47 3.93
N ASP A 107 17.25 -0.92 4.60
CA ASP A 107 18.47 -0.13 4.74
C ASP A 107 19.24 0.00 3.42
N ALA A 108 19.14 -0.99 2.52
CA ALA A 108 19.71 -0.91 1.18
C ALA A 108 18.82 -0.07 0.24
N LEU A 109 17.50 -0.32 0.29
CA LEU A 109 16.51 0.27 -0.64
C LEU A 109 16.06 1.68 -0.25
N ARG A 110 16.36 2.18 0.95
CA ARG A 110 15.99 3.54 1.35
C ARG A 110 16.58 4.65 0.48
N SER A 111 17.68 4.37 -0.22
CA SER A 111 18.31 5.30 -1.16
C SER A 111 17.94 5.03 -2.63
N ASP A 112 17.17 3.96 -2.90
CA ASP A 112 16.79 3.57 -4.27
C ASP A 112 15.96 4.67 -4.96
N SER A 113 16.27 4.88 -6.25
CA SER A 113 15.67 5.94 -7.05
C SER A 113 14.16 5.77 -7.23
N ALA A 114 13.68 4.55 -7.52
CA ALA A 114 12.26 4.28 -7.69
C ALA A 114 11.51 4.44 -6.37
N PHE A 115 12.05 3.91 -5.26
CA PHE A 115 11.41 4.01 -3.95
C PHE A 115 11.31 5.46 -3.46
N LYS A 116 12.36 6.27 -3.61
CA LYS A 116 12.30 7.71 -3.31
C LYS A 116 11.25 8.41 -4.14
N MET A 117 11.20 8.14 -5.44
CA MET A 117 10.20 8.71 -6.34
C MET A 117 8.76 8.28 -6.02
N ALA A 118 8.55 7.05 -5.56
CA ALA A 118 7.22 6.54 -5.18
C ALA A 118 6.58 7.33 -4.03
N VAL A 119 7.39 7.89 -3.14
CA VAL A 119 6.96 8.80 -2.07
C VAL A 119 7.21 10.28 -2.41
N SER A 120 7.28 10.61 -3.70
CA SER A 120 7.42 11.97 -4.21
C SER A 120 8.74 12.68 -3.84
N ARG A 121 9.80 11.93 -3.55
CA ARG A 121 11.15 12.47 -3.31
C ARG A 121 12.01 12.38 -4.56
N LEU A 122 12.84 13.40 -4.77
CA LEU A 122 13.82 13.38 -5.86
C LEU A 122 14.81 12.22 -5.66
N PRO A 123 15.15 11.44 -6.70
CA PRO A 123 16.00 10.26 -6.57
C PRO A 123 17.43 10.61 -6.11
N GLU A 124 17.97 11.73 -6.61
CA GLU A 124 19.34 12.16 -6.30
C GLU A 124 19.43 13.05 -5.05
N SER A 125 18.61 14.09 -4.96
CA SER A 125 18.72 15.12 -3.91
C SER A 125 17.68 15.01 -2.79
N GLY A 126 16.66 14.17 -2.94
CA GLY A 126 15.68 13.95 -1.88
C GLY A 126 16.30 13.22 -0.70
N ALA A 127 15.77 13.41 0.51
CA ALA A 127 16.19 12.64 1.67
C ALA A 127 15.87 11.16 1.48
N ASP A 128 16.77 10.29 1.96
CA ASP A 128 16.54 8.84 1.95
C ASP A 128 15.32 8.46 2.80
N LEU A 129 14.73 7.30 2.50
CA LEU A 129 13.57 6.77 3.22
C LEU A 129 13.95 6.26 4.62
N CYS A 130 12.95 5.78 5.35
CA CYS A 130 13.16 5.27 6.69
C CYS A 130 13.95 3.95 6.68
N SER A 131 14.70 3.72 7.76
CA SER A 131 15.48 2.49 7.97
C SER A 131 14.63 1.31 8.45
N GLN A 132 15.20 0.11 8.43
CA GLN A 132 14.53 -1.11 8.91
C GLN A 132 13.95 -0.96 10.34
N PRO A 133 14.67 -0.41 11.34
CA PRO A 133 14.11 -0.27 12.70
C PRO A 133 12.94 0.71 12.76
N THR A 134 12.85 1.64 11.83
CA THR A 134 11.73 2.58 11.75
C THR A 134 10.49 1.89 11.20
N ILE A 135 10.65 1.02 10.19
CA ILE A 135 9.57 0.17 9.67
C ILE A 135 9.08 -0.80 10.75
N SER A 136 9.97 -1.46 11.50
CA SER A 136 9.54 -2.35 12.58
C SER A 136 8.73 -1.61 13.66
N ARG A 137 9.09 -0.36 13.98
CA ARG A 137 8.28 0.47 14.91
C ARG A 137 6.91 0.77 14.34
N LEU A 138 6.81 1.10 13.05
CA LEU A 138 5.53 1.30 12.37
C LEU A 138 4.66 0.04 12.44
N GLU A 139 5.20 -1.13 12.11
CA GLU A 139 4.41 -2.39 12.10
C GLU A 139 3.85 -2.75 13.47
N ASN A 140 4.52 -2.33 14.55
CA ASN A 140 4.10 -2.57 15.92
C ASN A 140 3.29 -1.41 16.53
N LEU A 141 3.09 -0.31 15.80
CA LEU A 141 2.38 0.88 16.30
C LEU A 141 0.84 0.69 16.35
N PRO A 142 0.16 0.11 15.34
CA PRO A 142 -1.29 -0.05 15.36
C PRO A 142 -1.78 -0.97 16.49
N GLY A 143 -2.52 -0.40 17.43
CA GLY A 143 -3.28 -1.16 18.42
C GLY A 143 -4.57 -1.77 17.84
N ARG A 144 -5.29 -2.55 18.66
CA ARG A 144 -6.55 -3.23 18.26
C ARG A 144 -7.61 -2.30 17.66
N LEU A 145 -7.72 -1.07 18.17
CA LEU A 145 -8.68 -0.08 17.65
C LEU A 145 -8.26 0.45 16.28
N ALA A 146 -6.97 0.76 16.09
CA ALA A 146 -6.43 1.19 14.81
C ALA A 146 -6.64 0.11 13.74
N LEU A 147 -6.34 -1.17 14.05
CA LEU A 147 -6.58 -2.29 13.14
C LEU A 147 -8.05 -2.43 12.71
N LYS A 148 -9.00 -2.21 13.63
CA LYS A 148 -10.44 -2.18 13.30
C LYS A 148 -10.80 -1.01 12.38
N ARG A 149 -10.23 0.17 12.62
CA ARG A 149 -10.43 1.35 11.77
C ARG A 149 -9.83 1.16 10.40
N MET A 150 -8.64 0.56 10.30
CA MET A 150 -7.99 0.23 9.03
C MET A 150 -8.84 -0.74 8.21
N MET A 151 -9.39 -1.78 8.83
CA MET A 151 -10.34 -2.68 8.16
C MET A 151 -11.59 -1.93 7.67
N ALA A 152 -12.15 -1.03 8.49
CA ALA A 152 -13.28 -0.20 8.08
C ALA A 152 -12.92 0.72 6.90
N ALA A 153 -11.73 1.32 6.90
CA ALA A 153 -11.25 2.17 5.83
C ALA A 153 -11.09 1.41 4.49
N MET A 154 -10.69 0.13 4.54
CA MET A 154 -10.64 -0.73 3.35
C MET A 154 -12.04 -1.06 2.82
N VAL A 155 -13.01 -1.31 3.71
CA VAL A 155 -14.42 -1.50 3.32
C VAL A 155 -15.01 -0.21 2.75
N GLU A 156 -14.69 0.94 3.32
CA GLU A 156 -15.09 2.25 2.79
C GLU A 156 -14.50 2.49 1.39
N LEU A 157 -13.23 2.17 1.17
CA LEU A 157 -12.61 2.24 -0.17
C LEU A 157 -13.35 1.36 -1.18
N PHE A 158 -13.73 0.13 -0.80
CA PHE A 158 -14.55 -0.74 -1.64
C PHE A 158 -15.91 -0.09 -1.96
N CYS A 159 -16.60 0.47 -0.96
CA CYS A 159 -17.88 1.16 -1.14
C CYS A 159 -17.76 2.40 -2.04
N ASP A 160 -16.68 3.19 -1.89
CA ASP A 160 -16.40 4.38 -2.68
C ASP A 160 -16.12 4.05 -4.16
N SER A 161 -15.75 2.79 -4.46
CA SER A 161 -15.51 2.33 -5.83
C SER A 161 -16.77 2.20 -6.70
N PHE A 162 -17.97 2.41 -6.14
CA PHE A 162 -19.23 2.37 -6.86
C PHE A 162 -19.83 3.77 -7.04
N ALA A 163 -20.08 4.17 -8.29
CA ALA A 163 -20.82 5.41 -8.60
C ALA A 163 -22.26 5.36 -8.06
N THR A 164 -22.90 4.19 -8.12
CA THR A 164 -24.25 3.92 -7.62
C THR A 164 -24.26 2.66 -6.77
N VAL A 165 -24.99 2.68 -5.66
CA VAL A 165 -25.09 1.51 -4.76
C VAL A 165 -25.69 0.33 -5.53
N PRO A 166 -24.99 -0.82 -5.59
CA PRO A 166 -25.49 -1.99 -6.31
C PRO A 166 -26.71 -2.60 -5.59
N ARG A 167 -27.66 -3.15 -6.35
CA ARG A 167 -28.84 -3.84 -5.81
C ARG A 167 -28.52 -5.21 -5.20
N ARG A 168 -27.39 -5.80 -5.60
CA ARG A 168 -26.91 -7.11 -5.14
C ARG A 168 -25.38 -7.08 -5.12
N LEU A 169 -24.81 -7.69 -4.09
CA LEU A 169 -23.40 -8.04 -4.01
C LEU A 169 -23.29 -9.55 -3.83
N VAL A 170 -22.36 -10.18 -4.55
CA VAL A 170 -21.99 -11.58 -4.34
C VAL A 170 -20.60 -11.56 -3.72
N LEU A 171 -20.45 -12.16 -2.54
CA LEU A 171 -19.19 -12.17 -1.81
C LEU A 171 -18.60 -13.57 -1.87
N ASP A 172 -17.37 -13.64 -2.35
CA ASP A 172 -16.52 -14.82 -2.28
C ASP A 172 -15.71 -14.76 -0.99
N ILE A 173 -15.76 -15.83 -0.18
CA ILE A 173 -15.22 -15.85 1.19
C ILE A 173 -14.47 -17.15 1.42
N ASP A 174 -13.15 -17.06 1.34
CA ASP A 174 -12.26 -18.19 1.52
C ASP A 174 -11.18 -17.89 2.55
N ASP A 175 -10.62 -18.94 3.13
CA ASP A 175 -9.33 -18.87 3.82
C ASP A 175 -8.20 -19.32 2.93
N THR A 176 -7.03 -18.70 3.13
CA THR A 176 -5.76 -19.22 2.64
C THR A 176 -4.91 -19.67 3.82
N GLU A 177 -4.07 -20.68 3.63
CA GLU A 177 -3.01 -20.99 4.59
C GLU A 177 -1.98 -19.87 4.61
N ASP A 178 -1.63 -19.41 5.81
CA ASP A 178 -0.43 -18.58 6.04
C ASP A 178 0.46 -19.31 7.05
N ARG A 179 1.46 -20.02 6.53
CA ARG A 179 2.30 -20.93 7.31
C ARG A 179 3.22 -20.15 8.24
N VAL A 180 3.26 -20.57 9.50
CA VAL A 180 4.04 -19.90 10.53
C VAL A 180 5.35 -20.64 10.81
N HIS A 181 6.42 -19.85 10.97
CA HIS A 181 7.70 -20.31 11.49
C HIS A 181 7.93 -19.77 12.91
N GLY A 182 8.46 -20.62 13.79
CA GLY A 182 8.69 -20.28 15.20
C GLY A 182 7.43 -20.30 16.07
N ALA A 183 7.48 -19.58 17.19
CA ALA A 183 6.46 -19.60 18.23
C ALA A 183 5.60 -18.32 18.24
N GLN A 184 5.04 -17.94 17.09
CA GLN A 184 4.21 -16.75 16.99
C GLN A 184 2.87 -16.93 17.71
N GLN A 185 2.38 -15.87 18.37
CA GLN A 185 1.12 -15.90 19.09
C GLN A 185 -0.04 -16.24 18.16
N LEU A 186 -1.00 -17.05 18.63
CA LEU A 186 -2.18 -17.49 17.87
C LEU A 186 -1.90 -18.34 16.62
N SER A 187 -0.63 -18.67 16.33
CA SER A 187 -0.31 -19.76 15.39
C SER A 187 -0.78 -21.06 16.02
N LEU A 188 -1.70 -21.78 15.38
CA LEU A 188 -2.25 -23.04 15.89
C LEU A 188 -2.05 -24.13 14.85
N PHE A 189 -1.97 -25.39 15.30
CA PHE A 189 -1.86 -26.52 14.39
C PHE A 189 -3.17 -26.72 13.62
N HIS A 190 -3.07 -26.83 12.30
CA HIS A 190 -4.19 -27.10 11.40
C HIS A 190 -4.01 -28.44 10.70
N ALA A 191 -4.91 -29.39 10.98
CA ALA A 191 -4.77 -30.77 10.50
C ALA A 191 -4.84 -30.91 8.96
N HIS A 192 -5.58 -30.06 8.26
CA HIS A 192 -5.66 -30.12 6.79
C HIS A 192 -4.33 -29.73 6.12
N TYR A 193 -3.63 -28.75 6.69
CA TYR A 193 -2.38 -28.22 6.15
C TYR A 193 -1.14 -28.87 6.80
N ASP A 194 -1.36 -29.76 7.78
CA ASP A 194 -0.33 -30.46 8.54
C ASP A 194 0.76 -29.53 9.09
N GLY A 195 0.35 -28.39 9.63
CA GLY A 195 1.28 -27.33 10.01
C GLY A 195 0.69 -26.33 11.00
N ARG A 196 1.57 -25.53 11.61
CA ARG A 196 1.13 -24.33 12.35
C ARG A 196 0.94 -23.20 11.36
N CYS A 197 -0.24 -22.61 11.33
CA CYS A 197 -0.56 -21.54 10.40
C CYS A 197 -1.48 -20.50 11.05
N PHE A 198 -1.66 -19.40 10.35
CA PHE A 198 -2.86 -18.60 10.39
C PHE A 198 -3.78 -19.01 9.23
N LEU A 199 -5.05 -18.60 9.32
CA LEU A 199 -6.03 -18.74 8.23
C LEU A 199 -6.67 -17.39 7.90
N PRO A 200 -5.90 -16.43 7.31
CA PRO A 200 -6.46 -15.20 6.79
C PRO A 200 -7.71 -15.51 5.96
N MET A 201 -8.83 -14.90 6.33
CA MET A 201 -10.06 -14.94 5.54
C MET A 201 -10.03 -13.78 4.57
N HIS A 202 -10.08 -14.08 3.29
CA HIS A 202 -10.19 -13.10 2.23
C HIS A 202 -11.64 -12.99 1.79
N ILE A 203 -12.10 -11.75 1.59
CA ILE A 203 -13.45 -11.45 1.13
C ILE A 203 -13.33 -10.60 -0.14
N TYR A 204 -13.83 -11.11 -1.25
CA TYR A 204 -13.86 -10.43 -2.55
C TYR A 204 -15.29 -10.29 -3.05
N GLU A 205 -15.58 -9.23 -3.81
CA GLU A 205 -16.81 -9.17 -4.59
C GLU A 205 -16.61 -10.02 -5.85
N ALA A 206 -17.41 -11.07 -6.00
CA ALA A 206 -17.16 -12.14 -6.96
C ALA A 206 -17.23 -11.69 -8.43
N THR A 207 -18.01 -10.65 -8.74
CA THR A 207 -18.22 -10.19 -10.12
C THR A 207 -17.06 -9.34 -10.63
N THR A 208 -16.52 -8.48 -9.78
CA THR A 208 -15.49 -7.49 -10.12
C THR A 208 -14.10 -7.87 -9.62
N GLY A 209 -13.99 -8.87 -8.74
CA GLY A 209 -12.75 -9.27 -8.10
C GLY A 209 -12.20 -8.23 -7.12
N LYS A 210 -12.99 -7.20 -6.77
CA LYS A 210 -12.54 -6.15 -5.86
C LYS A 210 -12.37 -6.70 -4.43
N PRO A 211 -11.25 -6.41 -3.75
CA PRO A 211 -11.09 -6.78 -2.35
C PRO A 211 -12.06 -5.97 -1.48
N VAL A 212 -12.72 -6.66 -0.56
CA VAL A 212 -13.63 -6.04 0.43
C VAL A 212 -12.93 -5.95 1.78
N ALA A 213 -12.41 -7.09 2.27
CA ALA A 213 -11.71 -7.16 3.55
C ALA A 213 -10.82 -8.41 3.62
N VAL A 214 -9.78 -8.33 4.45
CA VAL A 214 -8.96 -9.46 4.86
C VAL A 214 -8.93 -9.51 6.38
N ILE A 215 -9.26 -10.66 6.96
CA ILE A 215 -9.34 -10.85 8.41
C ILE A 215 -8.37 -11.95 8.81
N LEU A 216 -7.30 -11.58 9.52
CA LEU A 216 -6.36 -12.54 10.09
C LEU A 216 -7.05 -13.38 11.18
N ARG A 217 -6.93 -14.71 11.09
CA ARG A 217 -7.50 -15.64 12.08
C ARG A 217 -6.49 -16.68 12.52
N PRO A 218 -6.61 -17.20 13.76
CA PRO A 218 -5.83 -18.34 14.22
C PRO A 218 -6.04 -19.57 13.33
N GLY A 219 -5.01 -20.40 13.17
CA GLY A 219 -5.04 -21.65 12.37
C GLY A 219 -5.86 -22.80 12.96
N LYS A 220 -7.04 -22.52 13.51
CA LYS A 220 -7.96 -23.55 14.03
C LYS A 220 -8.92 -24.00 12.93
N SER A 221 -9.25 -25.29 12.90
CA SER A 221 -10.29 -25.81 12.00
C SER A 221 -11.66 -25.23 12.37
N LYS A 222 -12.46 -24.85 11.37
CA LYS A 222 -13.79 -24.30 11.61
C LYS A 222 -14.75 -25.41 12.06
N ARG A 223 -15.13 -25.38 13.34
CA ARG A 223 -16.47 -25.78 13.80
C ARG A 223 -17.31 -24.60 14.30
N SER A 224 -16.90 -23.36 14.07
CA SER A 224 -17.71 -22.19 14.44
C SER A 224 -17.68 -21.11 13.37
N VAL A 225 -18.86 -20.93 12.76
CA VAL A 225 -19.26 -19.76 11.98
C VAL A 225 -19.12 -18.55 12.88
N ILE A 226 -18.18 -17.65 12.57
CA ILE A 226 -18.25 -16.29 13.09
C ILE A 226 -19.32 -15.61 12.24
N ALA A 227 -20.47 -15.29 12.86
CA ALA A 227 -21.52 -14.55 12.19
C ALA A 227 -20.96 -13.19 11.70
N PRO A 228 -21.18 -12.81 10.43
CA PRO A 228 -20.65 -11.58 9.83
C PRO A 228 -21.41 -10.33 10.28
N ASP A 229 -21.73 -10.22 11.57
CA ASP A 229 -22.60 -9.17 12.11
C ASP A 229 -21.93 -7.77 12.03
N GLN A 230 -20.61 -7.69 12.20
CA GLN A 230 -19.92 -6.38 12.27
C GLN A 230 -19.65 -5.73 10.91
N ALA A 231 -19.45 -6.50 9.83
CA ALA A 231 -19.25 -5.95 8.49
C ALA A 231 -20.58 -5.48 7.86
N LEU A 232 -21.67 -6.21 8.09
CA LEU A 232 -23.02 -5.82 7.64
C LEU A 232 -23.57 -4.61 8.40
N THR A 233 -23.30 -4.50 9.70
CA THR A 233 -23.73 -3.34 10.49
C THR A 233 -23.09 -2.03 10.00
N ALA A 234 -21.83 -2.07 9.53
CA ALA A 234 -21.19 -0.90 8.92
C ALA A 234 -21.88 -0.46 7.61
N GLY A 235 -22.32 -1.40 6.77
CA GLY A 235 -23.08 -1.12 5.55
C GLY A 235 -24.47 -0.52 5.83
N LEU A 236 -25.16 -0.97 6.87
CA LEU A 236 -26.46 -0.45 7.30
C LEU A 236 -26.35 0.96 7.91
N GLN A 237 -25.31 1.23 8.70
CA GLN A 237 -25.05 2.57 9.24
C GLN A 237 -24.71 3.60 8.14
N PHE A 238 -24.16 3.15 7.00
CA PHE A 238 -23.77 4.00 5.89
C PHE A 238 -24.97 4.52 5.04
N GLN A 239 -26.05 3.73 4.91
CA GLN A 239 -27.30 4.21 4.31
C GLN A 239 -27.88 5.42 5.06
N GLY A 240 -27.72 5.45 6.40
CA GLY A 240 -28.11 6.58 7.23
C GLY A 240 -27.24 7.83 7.00
N ARG A 241 -25.92 7.67 6.84
CA ARG A 241 -24.99 8.81 6.67
C ARG A 241 -25.02 9.45 5.27
N ARG A 242 -25.20 8.67 4.19
CA ARG A 242 -25.38 9.24 2.83
C ARG A 242 -26.70 10.01 2.68
N SER A 243 -27.76 9.58 3.38
CA SER A 243 -29.04 10.31 3.40
C SER A 243 -28.92 11.66 4.13
N ALA A 244 -28.19 11.70 5.24
CA ALA A 244 -27.96 12.94 6.00
C ALA A 244 -27.11 14.00 5.23
N ARG A 245 -26.08 13.57 4.48
CA ARG A 245 -25.27 14.51 3.66
C ARG A 245 -26.00 15.05 2.44
N ARG A 246 -27.06 14.38 1.96
CA ARG A 246 -27.85 14.83 0.79
C ARG A 246 -28.97 15.80 1.15
N LEU A 247 -29.33 15.89 2.44
CA LEU A 247 -30.34 16.82 2.98
C LEU A 247 -29.73 18.09 3.59
N ALA A 248 -28.40 18.15 3.71
CA ALA A 248 -27.65 19.26 4.30
C ALA A 248 -26.81 20.05 3.27
N GLY A 249 -27.13 19.92 1.97
CA GLY A 249 -26.49 20.64 0.87
C GLY A 249 -27.53 21.30 -0.02
#